data_AF-A0A6A3EBB5-F1
#
_entry.id   AF-A0A6A3EBB5-F1
#
_cell.length_a   1.000
_cell.length_b   1.000
_cell.length_c   1.000
_cell.angle_alpha   90.00
_cell.angle_beta   90.00
_cell.angle_gamma   90.00
#
_symmetry.space_group_name_H-M   'P 1'
#
loop_
_entity.id
_entity.type
_entity.pdbx_description
1 polymer ?
#
loop_
_entity_poly.entity_id
_entity_poly.type
_entity_poly.pdbx_seq_one_letter_code
_entity_poly.pdbx_strand_id
1 'polypeptide(L)'
;MFKSAVFVLALATVAHAACPDAEEEISVQGIDNYFCVNGEGCSGSNSLGLCPDEQDGLEFGSYCDLLETGVYGCKPYSDWDSPSSAEYDAPLNCTGNIAGNFPVSVEDGDGTFCSAEPVCSGTIAGNCPGAQDGLPSGSVCVIIRTGVYGCVLPPVV
;
A
#
# COMPACT_ATOMS: atom_id res chain seq x y z
N MET A 1 40.28 23.47 31.97
CA MET A 1 39.84 23.81 30.60
C MET A 1 39.12 22.60 30.03
N PHE A 2 37.84 22.41 30.36
CA PHE A 2 37.03 21.31 29.84
C PHE A 2 36.25 21.85 28.62
N LYS A 3 36.64 21.43 27.42
CA LYS A 3 35.92 21.76 26.19
C LYS A 3 34.64 20.93 26.16
N SER A 4 33.50 21.58 26.36
CA SER A 4 32.17 20.99 26.16
C SER A 4 32.04 20.48 24.72
N ALA A 5 31.89 19.17 24.55
CA ALA A 5 31.46 18.57 23.31
C ALA A 5 29.93 18.74 23.20
N VAL A 6 29.50 19.51 22.22
CA VAL A 6 28.08 19.61 21.82
C VAL A 6 27.74 18.33 21.07
N PHE A 7 26.96 17.46 21.70
CA PHE A 7 26.44 16.24 21.08
C PHE A 7 25.20 16.63 20.27
N VAL A 8 25.36 16.79 18.96
CA VAL A 8 24.25 17.03 18.04
C VAL A 8 23.47 15.72 17.92
N LEU A 9 22.27 15.70 18.53
CA LEU A 9 21.34 14.59 18.40
C LEU A 9 20.80 14.59 16.96
N ALA A 10 21.38 13.77 16.10
CA ALA A 10 20.84 13.52 14.77
C ALA A 10 19.48 12.81 14.93
N LEU A 11 18.42 13.47 14.51
CA LEU A 11 17.10 12.86 14.32
C LEU A 11 17.25 11.81 13.22
N ALA A 12 17.36 10.53 13.61
CA ALA A 12 17.26 9.43 12.68
C ALA A 12 15.82 9.40 12.16
N THR A 13 15.58 10.06 11.04
CA THR A 13 14.48 9.69 10.17
C THR A 13 14.70 8.23 9.81
N VAL A 14 13.78 7.34 10.19
CA VAL A 14 13.70 5.99 9.63
C VAL A 14 13.33 6.18 8.16
N ALA A 15 14.34 6.47 7.34
CA ALA A 15 14.21 6.30 5.92
C ALA A 15 13.99 4.79 5.72
N HIS A 16 12.89 4.42 5.08
CA HIS A 16 12.87 3.15 4.36
C HIS A 16 14.19 3.11 3.58
N ALA A 17 14.99 2.06 3.79
CA ALA A 17 16.23 1.91 3.06
C ALA A 17 15.84 1.68 1.60
N ALA A 18 15.79 2.77 0.82
CA ALA A 18 15.52 2.72 -0.59
C ALA A 18 16.51 1.73 -1.22
N CYS A 19 16.03 0.92 -2.15
CA CYS A 19 16.86 -0.05 -2.82
C CYS A 19 18.12 0.62 -3.42
N PRO A 20 19.28 -0.06 -3.40
CA PRO A 20 20.49 0.48 -3.99
C PRO A 20 20.28 0.83 -5.47
N ASP A 21 21.10 1.76 -5.99
CA ASP A 21 20.97 2.27 -7.36
C ASP A 21 20.91 1.12 -8.39
N ALA A 22 19.88 1.17 -9.25
CA ALA A 22 19.51 0.17 -10.27
C ALA A 22 18.69 -1.04 -9.82
N GLU A 23 18.26 -1.10 -8.56
CA GLU A 23 17.26 -2.05 -8.08
C GLU A 23 15.87 -1.39 -8.01
N GLU A 24 14.82 -2.18 -8.26
CA GLU A 24 13.44 -1.75 -8.15
C GLU A 24 12.82 -2.22 -6.83
N GLU A 25 12.05 -1.34 -6.20
CA GLU A 25 11.19 -1.70 -5.08
C GLU A 25 9.96 -2.43 -5.60
N ILE A 26 9.68 -3.59 -5.02
CA ILE A 26 8.54 -4.40 -5.36
C ILE A 26 7.84 -4.89 -4.08
N SER A 27 6.52 -4.96 -4.15
CA SER A 27 5.69 -5.48 -3.07
C SER A 27 5.43 -6.97 -3.27
N VAL A 28 5.33 -7.70 -2.16
CA VAL A 28 4.94 -9.11 -2.15
C VAL A 28 3.56 -9.22 -1.50
N GLN A 29 2.66 -9.96 -2.14
CA GLN A 29 1.28 -10.11 -1.69
C GLN A 29 1.23 -10.60 -0.23
N GLY A 30 0.52 -9.85 0.61
CA GLY A 30 0.32 -10.22 2.01
C GLY A 30 1.40 -9.79 2.98
N ILE A 31 2.46 -9.15 2.49
CA ILE A 31 3.57 -8.68 3.32
C ILE A 31 3.59 -7.15 3.25
N ASP A 32 3.43 -6.51 4.40
CA ASP A 32 3.46 -5.05 4.55
C ASP A 32 4.91 -4.56 4.60
N ASN A 33 5.65 -4.82 3.51
CA ASN A 33 7.02 -4.38 3.30
C ASN A 33 7.36 -4.33 1.80
N TYR A 34 8.41 -3.58 1.45
CA TYR A 34 8.96 -3.54 0.10
C TYR A 34 10.31 -4.25 0.07
N PHE A 35 10.59 -4.89 -1.06
CA PHE A 35 11.79 -5.66 -1.29
C PHE A 35 12.48 -5.22 -2.56
N CYS A 36 13.77 -5.50 -2.68
CA CYS A 36 14.55 -5.08 -3.82
C CYS A 36 14.71 -6.21 -4.83
N VAL A 37 14.58 -5.88 -6.13
CA VAL A 37 14.90 -6.78 -7.24
C VAL A 37 15.88 -6.13 -8.20
N ASN A 38 16.81 -6.93 -8.73
CA ASN A 38 17.80 -6.45 -9.70
C ASN A 38 17.27 -6.56 -11.13
N GLY A 39 16.37 -5.66 -11.51
CA GLY A 39 15.76 -5.62 -12.84
C GLY A 39 14.29 -5.23 -12.79
N GLU A 40 13.60 -5.42 -13.93
CA GLU A 40 12.19 -5.07 -14.05
C GLU A 40 11.33 -6.01 -13.21
N GLY A 41 10.53 -5.44 -12.30
CA GLY A 41 9.67 -6.19 -11.40
C GLY A 41 8.50 -6.91 -12.09
N CYS A 42 8.05 -8.02 -11.49
CA CYS A 42 6.79 -8.67 -11.84
C CYS A 42 5.61 -7.78 -11.40
N SER A 43 5.10 -6.97 -12.33
CA SER A 43 4.00 -6.04 -12.05
C SER A 43 3.14 -5.79 -13.30
N GLY A 44 1.84 -5.61 -13.10
CA GLY A 44 0.91 -5.26 -14.17
C GLY A 44 0.79 -6.38 -15.21
N SER A 45 1.34 -6.15 -16.40
CA SER A 45 1.34 -7.12 -17.51
C SER A 45 2.67 -7.88 -17.67
N ASN A 46 3.69 -7.60 -16.85
CA ASN A 46 5.00 -8.22 -16.99
C ASN A 46 5.06 -9.57 -16.28
N SER A 47 4.73 -10.64 -17.01
CA SER A 47 4.77 -12.02 -16.48
C SER A 47 6.18 -12.62 -16.39
N LEU A 48 7.18 -11.93 -16.93
CA LEU A 48 8.59 -12.35 -16.90
C LEU A 48 9.41 -11.48 -15.96
N GLY A 49 8.75 -10.58 -15.22
CA GLY A 49 9.40 -9.72 -14.26
C GLY A 49 9.93 -10.49 -13.07
N LEU A 50 10.88 -9.88 -12.36
CA LEU A 50 11.54 -10.48 -11.23
C LEU A 50 10.71 -10.32 -9.96
N CYS A 51 10.79 -11.32 -9.11
CA CYS A 51 10.31 -11.25 -7.74
C CYS A 51 11.49 -11.39 -6.77
N PRO A 52 11.40 -10.80 -5.57
CA PRO A 52 12.45 -10.86 -4.58
C PRO A 52 12.85 -12.29 -4.21
N ASP A 53 14.15 -12.55 -4.24
CA ASP A 53 14.79 -13.69 -3.59
C ASP A 53 14.81 -13.51 -2.06
N GLU A 54 15.47 -14.39 -1.32
CA GLU A 54 15.49 -14.39 0.13
C GLU A 54 16.11 -13.11 0.71
N GLN A 55 15.32 -12.39 1.52
CA GLN A 55 15.71 -11.10 2.13
C GLN A 55 15.15 -11.00 3.55
N ASP A 56 15.60 -10.00 4.31
CA ASP A 56 15.07 -9.78 5.67
C ASP A 56 13.56 -9.46 5.59
N GLY A 57 12.73 -10.25 6.28
CA GLY A 57 11.27 -10.19 6.15
C GLY A 57 10.67 -11.03 5.01
N LEU A 58 11.48 -11.76 4.24
CA LEU A 58 11.06 -12.68 3.17
C LEU A 58 12.00 -13.89 3.10
N GLU A 59 11.97 -14.74 4.11
CA GLU A 59 12.92 -15.85 4.31
C GLU A 59 13.01 -16.84 3.13
N PHE A 60 11.89 -17.09 2.46
CA PHE A 60 11.81 -18.07 1.37
C PHE A 60 11.72 -17.43 -0.02
N GLY A 61 11.86 -16.11 -0.11
CA GLY A 61 11.65 -15.37 -1.35
C GLY A 61 10.20 -15.37 -1.84
N SER A 62 10.02 -15.06 -3.12
CA SER A 62 8.71 -14.93 -3.76
C SER A 62 8.78 -15.29 -5.24
N TYR A 63 7.61 -15.43 -5.87
CA TYR A 63 7.50 -15.80 -7.27
C TYR A 63 6.42 -15.01 -8.00
N CYS A 64 6.60 -14.85 -9.31
CA CYS A 64 5.69 -14.11 -10.17
C CYS A 64 4.49 -14.97 -10.55
N ASP A 65 3.28 -14.48 -10.28
CA ASP A 65 2.04 -15.17 -10.62
C ASP A 65 0.90 -14.16 -10.84
N LEU A 66 -0.22 -14.64 -11.38
CA LEU A 66 -1.42 -13.83 -11.55
C LEU A 66 -2.12 -13.62 -10.20
N LEU A 67 -2.28 -12.36 -9.80
CA LEU A 67 -3.05 -11.99 -8.62
C LEU A 67 -4.56 -12.05 -8.91
N GLU A 68 -5.38 -12.10 -7.86
CA GLU A 68 -6.85 -12.06 -7.99
C GLU A 68 -7.36 -10.79 -8.67
N THR A 69 -6.59 -9.71 -8.60
CA THR A 69 -6.84 -8.45 -9.31
C THR A 69 -6.74 -8.59 -10.84
N GLY A 70 -6.22 -9.70 -11.36
CA GLY A 70 -6.05 -9.97 -12.79
C GLY A 70 -4.77 -9.38 -13.39
N VAL A 71 -3.83 -8.91 -12.56
CA VAL A 71 -2.50 -8.46 -12.96
C VAL A 71 -1.43 -9.36 -12.35
N TYR A 72 -0.24 -9.41 -12.97
CA TYR A 72 0.91 -10.11 -12.42
C TYR A 72 1.47 -9.37 -11.20
N GLY A 73 1.91 -10.14 -10.21
CA GLY A 73 2.57 -9.65 -9.00
C GLY A 73 3.29 -10.77 -8.25
N CYS A 74 4.06 -10.39 -7.23
CA CYS A 74 4.85 -11.35 -6.46
C CYS A 74 4.04 -11.97 -5.32
N LYS A 75 4.04 -13.30 -5.25
CA LYS A 75 3.45 -14.09 -4.17
C LYS A 75 4.56 -14.73 -3.32
N PRO A 76 4.41 -14.80 -1.99
CA PRO A 76 5.46 -15.35 -1.14
C PRO A 76 5.48 -16.88 -1.20
N TYR A 77 6.66 -17.45 -1.01
CA TYR A 77 6.80 -18.85 -0.60
C TYR A 77 6.55 -18.99 0.90
N SER A 78 6.04 -20.16 1.30
CA SER A 78 5.83 -20.55 2.71
C SER A 78 6.90 -21.52 3.24
N ASP A 79 7.70 -22.10 2.33
CA ASP A 79 8.88 -22.95 2.56
C ASP A 79 9.70 -22.95 1.25
N TRP A 80 10.90 -23.53 1.26
CA TRP A 80 11.93 -23.52 0.20
C TRP A 80 11.52 -23.97 -1.21
N ASP A 81 10.32 -24.50 -1.39
CA ASP A 81 9.73 -24.86 -2.69
C ASP A 81 8.19 -24.90 -2.61
N SER A 82 7.59 -24.26 -1.60
CA SER A 82 6.15 -24.37 -1.31
C SER A 82 5.46 -23.02 -1.46
N PRO A 83 4.71 -22.78 -2.55
CA PRO A 83 3.97 -21.54 -2.71
C PRO A 83 3.00 -21.37 -1.54
N SER A 84 2.88 -20.15 -1.02
CA SER A 84 1.91 -19.88 0.04
C SER A 84 0.49 -20.15 -0.47
N SER A 85 -0.30 -20.86 0.32
CA SER A 85 -1.74 -21.03 0.09
C SER A 85 -2.57 -19.96 0.82
N ALA A 86 -1.92 -18.90 1.30
CA ALA A 86 -2.60 -17.80 1.94
C ALA A 86 -3.46 -17.10 0.89
N GLU A 87 -4.76 -17.06 1.14
CA GLU A 87 -5.68 -16.24 0.38
C GLU A 87 -5.69 -14.85 1.01
N TYR A 88 -5.63 -13.84 0.17
CA TYR A 88 -5.66 -12.45 0.58
C TYR A 88 -6.89 -11.83 -0.06
N ASP A 89 -7.69 -11.11 0.72
CA ASP A 89 -8.89 -10.48 0.18
C ASP A 89 -8.50 -9.53 -0.96
N ALA A 90 -9.02 -9.81 -2.16
CA ALA A 90 -8.91 -8.88 -3.27
C ALA A 90 -9.40 -7.48 -2.85
N PRO A 91 -8.75 -6.40 -3.32
CA PRO A 91 -9.24 -5.04 -3.12
C PRO A 91 -10.72 -4.93 -3.51
N LEU A 92 -11.49 -4.16 -2.73
CA LEU A 92 -12.92 -3.94 -2.98
C LEU A 92 -13.18 -3.57 -4.45
N ASN A 93 -13.98 -4.38 -5.15
CA ASN A 93 -14.37 -4.11 -6.53
C ASN A 93 -15.57 -3.15 -6.58
N CYS A 94 -15.30 -1.91 -6.96
CA CYS A 94 -16.32 -0.87 -7.07
C CYS A 94 -16.98 -0.77 -8.46
N THR A 95 -16.64 -1.64 -9.41
CA THR A 95 -17.16 -1.57 -10.79
C THR A 95 -18.69 -1.65 -10.82
N GLY A 96 -19.34 -0.61 -11.34
CA GLY A 96 -20.80 -0.53 -11.44
C GLY A 96 -21.50 -0.17 -10.13
N ASN A 97 -20.76 0.20 -9.08
CA ASN A 97 -21.35 0.62 -7.81
C ASN A 97 -21.93 2.04 -7.93
N ILE A 98 -23.12 2.25 -7.34
CA ILE A 98 -23.83 3.54 -7.35
C ILE A 98 -23.09 4.64 -6.58
N ALA A 99 -22.25 4.27 -5.60
CA ALA A 99 -21.39 5.19 -4.86
C ALA A 99 -20.15 5.63 -5.67
N GLY A 100 -19.86 4.95 -6.78
CA GLY A 100 -18.76 5.22 -7.70
C GLY A 100 -17.85 4.01 -7.91
N ASN A 101 -16.93 4.12 -8.87
CA ASN A 101 -16.13 2.98 -9.34
C ASN A 101 -14.76 2.84 -8.66
N PHE A 102 -14.45 3.69 -7.68
CA PHE A 102 -13.10 3.77 -7.11
C PHE A 102 -13.09 3.36 -5.64
N PRO A 103 -12.24 2.40 -5.25
CA PRO A 103 -12.02 2.07 -3.85
C PRO A 103 -11.22 3.20 -3.17
N VAL A 104 -11.68 3.64 -2.00
CA VAL A 104 -11.07 4.70 -1.21
C VAL A 104 -11.05 4.29 0.27
N SER A 105 -9.86 4.35 0.86
CA SER A 105 -9.68 4.13 2.30
C SER A 105 -10.11 5.36 3.08
N VAL A 106 -10.71 5.14 4.25
CA VAL A 106 -11.07 6.19 5.21
C VAL A 106 -10.19 6.00 6.44
N GLU A 107 -9.36 6.98 6.81
CA GLU A 107 -8.29 6.84 7.82
C GLU A 107 -8.78 6.31 9.17
N ASP A 108 -9.97 6.74 9.61
CA ASP A 108 -10.60 6.31 10.87
C ASP A 108 -11.73 5.29 10.64
N GLY A 109 -11.89 4.80 9.41
CA GLY A 109 -12.91 3.81 9.05
C GLY A 109 -12.33 2.39 8.98
N ASP A 110 -13.11 1.40 9.41
CA ASP A 110 -12.74 -0.01 9.31
C ASP A 110 -12.98 -0.55 7.88
N GLY A 111 -12.28 0.00 6.89
CA GLY A 111 -12.25 -0.56 5.55
C GLY A 111 -12.11 0.41 4.38
N THR A 112 -12.27 -0.16 3.20
CA THR A 112 -12.24 0.54 1.90
C THR A 112 -13.67 0.66 1.41
N PHE A 113 -14.03 1.81 0.84
CA PHE A 113 -15.39 2.10 0.40
C PHE A 113 -15.39 2.69 -1.00
N CYS A 114 -16.51 2.57 -1.73
CA CYS A 114 -16.59 3.08 -3.08
C CYS A 114 -16.88 4.58 -3.12
N SER A 115 -16.19 5.29 -4.02
CA SER A 115 -16.34 6.72 -4.27
C SER A 115 -16.32 7.04 -5.76
N ALA A 116 -16.87 8.19 -6.12
CA ALA A 116 -16.83 8.74 -7.47
C ALA A 116 -15.56 9.56 -7.70
N GLU A 117 -15.11 9.64 -8.95
CA GLU A 117 -14.01 10.54 -9.33
C GLU A 117 -14.40 12.03 -9.33
N PRO A 118 -13.43 12.94 -9.13
CA PRO A 118 -12.04 12.66 -8.72
C PRO A 118 -11.97 12.27 -7.24
N VAL A 119 -11.14 11.29 -6.88
CA VAL A 119 -11.00 10.85 -5.48
C VAL A 119 -10.21 11.87 -4.66
N CYS A 120 -10.62 12.10 -3.40
CA CYS A 120 -9.84 12.85 -2.43
C CYS A 120 -8.58 12.08 -2.01
N SER A 121 -7.44 12.41 -2.61
CA SER A 121 -6.15 11.76 -2.31
C SER A 121 -4.97 12.64 -2.71
N GLY A 122 -3.93 12.67 -1.88
CA GLY A 122 -2.68 13.37 -2.18
C GLY A 122 -2.88 14.88 -2.26
N THR A 123 -2.73 15.45 -3.46
CA THR A 123 -2.91 16.89 -3.69
C THR A 123 -4.32 17.24 -4.19
N ILE A 124 -5.21 16.26 -4.33
CA ILE A 124 -6.53 16.42 -4.93
C ILE A 124 -7.59 16.53 -3.84
N ALA A 125 -8.23 17.71 -3.76
CA ALA A 125 -9.48 17.90 -3.01
C ALA A 125 -10.65 17.32 -3.83
N GLY A 126 -10.91 16.03 -3.65
CA GLY A 126 -11.90 15.28 -4.41
C GLY A 126 -13.09 14.79 -3.59
N ASN A 127 -13.78 13.79 -4.12
CA ASN A 127 -14.89 13.11 -3.46
C ASN A 127 -14.37 12.05 -2.50
N CYS A 128 -15.05 11.95 -1.36
CA CYS A 128 -14.91 10.85 -0.43
C CYS A 128 -16.13 9.92 -0.52
N PRO A 129 -15.99 8.65 -0.12
CA PRO A 129 -17.10 7.71 -0.03
C PRO A 129 -18.31 8.31 0.69
N GLY A 130 -19.47 8.29 0.01
CA GLY A 130 -20.75 8.65 0.59
C GLY A 130 -21.29 7.58 1.54
N ALA A 131 -22.48 7.81 2.09
CA ALA A 131 -23.16 6.85 2.93
C ALA A 131 -23.42 5.53 2.16
N GLN A 132 -22.92 4.42 2.70
CA GLN A 132 -23.07 3.07 2.14
C GLN A 132 -22.94 2.01 3.24
N ASP A 133 -23.04 0.73 2.88
CA ASP A 133 -22.85 -0.35 3.85
C ASP A 133 -21.45 -0.29 4.47
N GLY A 134 -21.38 -0.46 5.79
CA GLY A 134 -20.15 -0.25 6.58
C GLY A 134 -19.70 1.21 6.77
N LEU A 135 -20.31 2.19 6.08
CA LEU A 135 -19.99 3.61 6.22
C LEU A 135 -21.27 4.47 6.24
N PRO A 136 -22.12 4.37 7.29
CA PRO A 136 -23.45 4.98 7.29
C PRO A 136 -23.44 6.50 7.24
N SER A 137 -22.41 7.14 7.77
CA SER A 137 -22.26 8.60 7.79
C SER A 137 -21.47 9.14 6.59
N GLY A 138 -20.99 8.26 5.70
CA GLY A 138 -20.02 8.64 4.68
C GLY A 138 -18.70 9.11 5.29
N SER A 139 -17.90 9.79 4.48
CA SER A 139 -16.64 10.41 4.89
C SER A 139 -16.47 11.79 4.27
N VAL A 140 -15.55 12.57 4.82
CA VAL A 140 -15.30 13.95 4.41
C VAL A 140 -13.84 14.14 4.01
N CYS A 141 -13.61 14.93 2.97
CA CYS A 141 -12.28 15.22 2.45
C CYS A 141 -11.63 16.33 3.28
N VAL A 142 -10.49 16.03 3.90
CA VAL A 142 -9.71 16.98 4.72
C VAL A 142 -8.23 16.82 4.45
N ILE A 143 -7.41 17.76 4.93
CA ILE A 143 -5.97 17.56 5.03
C ILE A 143 -5.72 16.72 6.29
N ILE A 144 -5.22 15.50 6.12
CA ILE A 144 -4.93 14.56 7.21
C ILE A 144 -3.55 14.85 7.83
N ARG A 145 -3.15 14.11 8.87
CA ARG A 145 -1.93 14.39 9.65
C ARG A 145 -0.65 14.43 8.83
N THR A 146 -0.62 13.69 7.72
CA THR A 146 0.51 13.64 6.78
C THR A 146 0.60 14.87 5.88
N GLY A 147 -0.36 15.80 5.95
CA GLY A 147 -0.35 17.05 5.18
C GLY A 147 -0.90 16.93 3.76
N VAL A 148 -1.49 15.79 3.40
CA VAL A 148 -2.16 15.55 2.12
C VAL A 148 -3.67 15.44 2.30
N TYR A 149 -4.43 15.57 1.22
CA TYR A 149 -5.87 15.29 1.22
C TYR A 149 -6.12 13.79 1.44
N GLY A 150 -7.09 13.50 2.31
CA GLY A 150 -7.57 12.15 2.59
C GLY A 150 -8.99 12.18 3.16
N CYS A 151 -9.63 11.02 3.18
CA CYS A 151 -11.00 10.86 3.67
C CYS A 151 -11.01 10.45 5.14
N VAL A 152 -11.79 11.16 5.96
CA VAL A 152 -11.97 10.85 7.40
C VAL A 152 -13.45 10.71 7.72
N LEU A 153 -13.77 10.03 8.83
CA LEU A 153 -15.12 9.99 9.34
C LEU A 153 -15.58 11.41 9.76
N PRO A 154 -16.84 11.78 9.49
CA PRO A 154 -17.37 13.04 10.02
C PRO A 154 -17.40 12.98 11.56
N PRO A 155 -17.27 14.13 12.25
CA PRO A 155 -17.38 14.19 13.70
C PRO A 155 -18.73 13.60 14.15
N VAL A 156 -18.69 12.71 15.15
CA VAL A 156 -19.90 12.27 15.84
C VAL A 156 -20.48 13.44 16.63
N VAL A 157 -21.67 13.89 16.23
CA VAL A 157 -22.43 14.96 16.92
C VAL A 157 -23.38 14.40 17.96
#